data_AF-A0A955N1W5-F1
#
_entry.id   AF-A0A955N1W5-F1
#
_cell.length_a   1.000
_cell.length_b   1.000
_cell.length_c   1.000
_cell.angle_alpha   90.00
_cell.angle_beta   90.00
_cell.angle_gamma   90.00
#
_symmetry.space_group_name_H-M   'P 1'
#
loop_
_entity.id
_entity.type
_entity.pdbx_description
1 polymer ?
#
loop_
_entity_poly.entity_id
_entity_poly.type
_entity_poly.pdbx_seq_one_letter_code
_entity_poly.pdbx_strand_id
1 'polypeptide(L)'
;IALRFVERIDLSSSHLITADDPRLKGCKILDTSVLIDGRLLDMVKTGFLDGIYILPKFVLDELQNIADSPDPSRRQRGRRGLDTVRALKDTDMIMEISEKDYPHIQAVDAKLIQCAKDLEGRIVTNDFNLNKVAEINNIPVLNINDLSNALKPVILPGETLTLTLLKSGKEPGQGIGYLDDGTMVVVEDGIARLRDEVDVTVTSMLQTQAGRMIFGRLADSEEAPRRERESEESDRKESARKVVDLELKKK
;
A
#
# COMPACT_ATOMS: atom_id res chain seq x y z
N ILE A 1 -32.30 40.68 -6.36
CA ILE A 1 -32.60 39.24 -6.36
C ILE A 1 -31.36 38.51 -5.85
N ALA A 2 -31.53 37.75 -4.77
CA ALA A 2 -30.58 36.87 -4.06
C ALA A 2 -29.33 37.50 -3.39
N LEU A 3 -29.50 37.91 -2.13
CA LEU A 3 -28.43 37.98 -1.13
C LEU A 3 -27.92 36.54 -0.89
N ARG A 4 -26.71 36.20 -1.35
CA ARG A 4 -26.04 34.95 -0.97
C ARG A 4 -25.47 35.12 0.44
N PHE A 5 -26.01 34.36 1.38
CA PHE A 5 -25.49 34.18 2.72
C PHE A 5 -24.04 33.65 2.62
N VAL A 6 -23.08 34.39 3.14
CA VAL A 6 -21.67 34.00 3.22
C VAL A 6 -21.45 33.42 4.61
N GLU A 7 -21.33 32.09 4.72
CA GLU A 7 -20.82 31.45 5.93
C GLU A 7 -19.34 31.81 6.08
N ARG A 8 -19.00 32.47 7.19
CA ARG A 8 -17.63 32.89 7.52
C ARG A 8 -16.84 31.68 8.00
N ILE A 9 -15.76 31.35 7.31
CA ILE A 9 -14.66 30.54 7.87
C ILE A 9 -13.87 31.47 8.81
N ASP A 10 -13.67 31.07 10.07
CA ASP A 10 -12.97 31.86 11.07
C ASP A 10 -11.45 31.84 10.82
N LEU A 11 -10.86 33.03 10.77
CA LEU A 11 -9.55 33.35 10.17
C LEU A 11 -8.56 33.76 11.26
N SER A 12 -8.04 32.80 12.03
CA SER A 12 -6.95 33.07 12.96
C SER A 12 -5.74 32.17 12.72
N SER A 13 -4.99 32.46 11.66
CA SER A 13 -3.54 32.81 11.70
C SER A 13 -2.88 32.80 10.31
N SER A 14 -2.29 33.93 9.94
CA SER A 14 -1.18 34.11 8.99
C SER A 14 -1.34 33.95 7.47
N HIS A 15 -2.34 33.28 6.89
CA HIS A 15 -2.56 33.30 5.44
C HIS A 15 -4.06 33.40 5.11
N LEU A 16 -4.50 34.60 4.71
CA LEU A 16 -5.90 34.84 4.33
C LEU A 16 -6.23 34.01 3.07
N ILE A 17 -7.06 32.99 3.24
CA ILE A 17 -7.69 32.22 2.15
C ILE A 17 -9.19 32.51 2.25
N THR A 18 -9.78 33.07 1.20
CA THR A 18 -11.24 33.30 1.12
C THR A 18 -11.95 32.07 0.54
N ALA A 19 -13.28 31.95 0.73
CA ALA A 19 -14.04 30.83 0.16
C ALA A 19 -13.95 30.74 -1.39
N ASP A 20 -13.68 31.88 -2.03
CA ASP A 20 -13.49 31.99 -3.49
C ASP A 20 -12.01 31.93 -3.90
N ASP A 21 -11.11 31.61 -2.97
CA ASP A 21 -9.67 31.58 -3.23
C ASP A 21 -9.35 30.47 -4.24
N PRO A 22 -8.71 30.81 -5.38
CA PRO A 22 -8.33 29.82 -6.39
C PRO A 22 -7.46 28.68 -5.85
N ARG A 23 -6.74 28.92 -4.74
CA ARG A 23 -5.90 27.91 -4.08
C ARG A 23 -6.72 26.81 -3.40
N LEU A 24 -8.02 27.04 -3.12
CA LEU A 24 -8.91 26.02 -2.57
C LEU A 24 -9.34 24.98 -3.62
N LYS A 25 -9.25 25.29 -4.93
CA LYS A 25 -9.54 24.29 -5.97
C LYS A 25 -8.55 23.14 -5.86
N GLY A 26 -9.08 21.93 -5.70
CA GLY A 26 -8.25 20.74 -5.46
C GLY A 26 -7.69 20.64 -4.04
N CYS A 27 -8.25 21.38 -3.07
CA CYS A 27 -7.95 21.17 -1.66
C CYS A 27 -8.25 19.74 -1.22
N LYS A 28 -7.64 19.32 -0.12
CA LYS A 28 -7.67 17.94 0.37
C LYS A 28 -8.54 17.87 1.61
N ILE A 29 -9.73 17.32 1.47
CA ILE A 29 -10.74 17.24 2.53
C ILE A 29 -10.50 15.95 3.33
N LEU A 30 -10.22 16.09 4.61
CA LEU A 30 -9.87 14.98 5.49
C LEU A 30 -11.12 14.29 6.06
N ASP A 31 -11.10 12.97 6.01
CA ASP A 31 -12.10 12.08 6.62
C ASP A 31 -11.61 11.54 7.99
N THR A 32 -12.54 11.11 8.84
CA THR A 32 -12.31 10.44 10.13
C THR A 32 -11.40 9.22 9.97
N SER A 33 -11.59 8.42 8.91
CA SER A 33 -10.84 7.17 8.71
C SER A 33 -9.33 7.38 8.52
N VAL A 34 -8.93 8.43 7.80
CA VAL A 34 -7.52 8.75 7.55
C VAL A 34 -6.84 9.32 8.80
N LEU A 35 -7.57 10.11 9.59
CA LEU A 35 -7.07 10.68 10.84
C LEU A 35 -6.82 9.61 11.89
N ILE A 36 -7.71 8.62 12.00
CA ILE A 36 -7.54 7.50 12.95
C ILE A 36 -6.36 6.60 12.56
N ASP A 37 -6.18 6.34 11.27
CA ASP A 37 -5.09 5.50 10.76
C ASP A 37 -3.71 6.12 11.02
N GLY A 38 -3.57 7.43 10.81
CA GLY A 38 -2.37 8.18 11.18
C GLY A 38 -1.23 8.18 10.15
N ARG A 39 -1.26 7.31 9.13
CA ARG A 39 -0.22 7.30 8.07
C ARG A 39 -0.15 8.62 7.28
N LEU A 40 -1.24 9.40 7.27
CA LEU A 40 -1.24 10.74 6.68
C LEU A 40 -0.14 11.63 7.28
N LEU A 41 0.10 11.56 8.59
CA LEU A 41 1.14 12.37 9.25
C LEU A 41 2.52 12.04 8.69
N ASP A 42 2.83 10.76 8.55
CA ASP A 42 4.12 10.32 8.01
C ASP A 42 4.26 10.73 6.55
N MET A 43 3.20 10.59 5.76
CA MET A 43 3.18 11.02 4.36
C MET A 43 3.39 12.53 4.20
N VAL A 44 2.76 13.34 5.04
CA VAL A 44 2.95 14.80 5.05
C VAL A 44 4.41 15.14 5.35
N LYS A 45 5.04 14.45 6.32
CA LYS A 45 6.47 14.63 6.65
C LYS A 45 7.41 14.26 5.51
N THR A 46 7.02 13.33 4.61
CA THR A 46 7.83 13.00 3.43
C THR A 46 7.80 14.06 2.33
N GLY A 47 6.83 14.98 2.36
CA GLY A 47 6.63 15.99 1.31
C GLY A 47 5.93 15.48 0.04
N PHE A 48 5.48 14.21 -0.01
CA PHE A 48 4.76 13.66 -1.17
C PHE A 48 3.34 14.22 -1.35
N LEU A 49 2.75 14.79 -0.29
CA LEU A 49 1.36 15.23 -0.29
C LEU A 49 1.30 16.71 0.15
N ASP A 50 1.42 17.62 -0.83
CA ASP A 50 1.45 19.07 -0.63
C ASP A 50 0.04 19.71 -0.60
N GLY A 51 -0.02 21.04 -0.49
CA GLY A 51 -1.23 21.82 -0.74
C GLY A 51 -2.08 22.09 0.50
N ILE A 52 -3.29 22.62 0.27
CA ILE A 52 -4.21 23.02 1.33
C ILE A 52 -5.10 21.84 1.73
N TYR A 53 -5.18 21.62 3.03
CA TYR A 53 -6.03 20.62 3.64
C TYR A 53 -7.18 21.27 4.39
N ILE A 54 -8.37 20.70 4.23
CA ILE A 54 -9.57 21.13 4.94
C ILE A 54 -9.98 20.01 5.88
N LEU A 55 -10.06 20.31 7.18
CA LEU A 55 -10.66 19.46 8.19
C LEU A 55 -12.06 20.00 8.51
N PRO A 56 -13.14 19.38 8.03
CA PRO A 56 -14.48 19.84 8.36
C PRO A 56 -14.78 19.64 9.86
N LYS A 57 -15.45 20.61 10.48
CA LYS A 57 -15.82 20.53 11.90
C LYS A 57 -16.63 19.27 12.23
N PHE A 58 -17.56 18.87 11.36
CA PHE A 58 -18.36 17.66 11.58
C PHE A 58 -17.51 16.36 11.63
N VAL A 59 -16.34 16.32 11.00
CA VAL A 59 -15.37 15.21 11.12
C VAL A 59 -14.69 15.25 12.48
N LEU A 60 -14.32 16.43 12.95
CA LEU A 60 -13.77 16.62 14.29
C LEU A 60 -14.77 16.23 15.39
N ASP A 61 -16.04 16.61 15.21
CA ASP A 61 -17.12 16.23 16.12
C ASP A 61 -17.36 14.71 16.11
N GLU A 62 -17.29 14.06 14.95
CA GLU A 62 -17.34 12.60 14.87
C GLU A 62 -16.17 11.94 15.62
N LEU A 63 -14.94 12.45 15.46
CA LEU A 63 -13.78 11.96 16.21
C LEU A 63 -13.95 12.09 17.72
N GLN A 64 -14.50 13.21 18.21
CA GLN A 64 -14.82 13.42 19.62
C GLN A 64 -15.87 12.42 20.11
N ASN A 65 -16.96 12.24 19.35
CA ASN A 65 -18.00 11.26 19.66
C ASN A 65 -17.44 9.82 19.72
N ILE A 66 -16.48 9.48 18.86
CA ILE A 66 -15.78 8.19 18.89
C ILE A 66 -14.88 8.10 20.14
N ALA A 67 -14.19 9.18 20.51
CA ALA A 67 -13.30 9.25 21.68
C ALA A 67 -14.05 9.13 23.02
N ASP A 68 -15.30 9.55 23.06
CA ASP A 68 -16.20 9.50 24.22
C ASP A 68 -17.07 8.22 24.27
N SER A 69 -16.92 7.33 23.30
CA SER A 69 -17.70 6.08 23.21
C SER A 69 -17.60 5.23 24.50
N PRO A 70 -18.65 4.50 24.92
CA PRO A 70 -18.52 3.52 26.01
C PRO A 70 -17.67 2.30 25.64
N ASP A 71 -17.38 2.09 24.35
CA ASP A 71 -16.51 1.00 23.90
C ASP A 71 -15.01 1.38 23.99
N PRO A 72 -14.16 0.63 24.72
CA PRO A 72 -12.74 0.95 24.88
C PRO A 72 -11.96 1.04 23.58
N SER A 73 -12.25 0.18 22.61
CA SER A 73 -11.54 0.14 21.32
C SER A 73 -11.86 1.38 20.49
N ARG A 74 -13.15 1.73 20.38
CA ARG A 74 -13.60 2.98 19.73
C ARG A 74 -12.99 4.20 20.42
N ARG A 75 -13.02 4.29 21.75
CA ARG A 75 -12.37 5.41 22.46
C ARG A 75 -10.90 5.57 22.12
N GLN A 76 -10.16 4.47 22.11
CA GLN A 76 -8.73 4.50 21.78
C GLN A 76 -8.50 5.01 20.35
N ARG A 77 -9.33 4.55 19.40
CA ARG A 77 -9.28 5.02 18.00
C ARG A 77 -9.60 6.51 17.87
N GLY A 78 -10.65 7.00 18.55
CA GLY A 78 -11.02 8.42 18.54
C GLY A 78 -9.92 9.31 19.10
N ARG A 79 -9.34 8.93 20.26
CA ARG A 79 -8.20 9.64 20.85
C ARG A 79 -7.00 9.68 19.90
N ARG A 80 -6.65 8.55 19.29
CA ARG A 80 -5.58 8.49 18.27
C ARG A 80 -5.83 9.44 17.09
N GLY A 81 -7.08 9.55 16.63
CA GLY A 81 -7.44 10.50 15.58
C GLY A 81 -7.25 11.96 16.02
N LEU A 82 -7.68 12.32 17.23
CA LEU A 82 -7.47 13.65 17.80
C LEU A 82 -5.97 13.97 17.99
N ASP A 83 -5.18 13.00 18.43
CA ASP A 83 -3.72 13.15 18.56
C ASP A 83 -3.06 13.34 17.19
N THR A 84 -3.54 12.66 16.16
CA THR A 84 -3.09 12.86 14.77
C THR A 84 -3.40 14.26 14.27
N VAL A 85 -4.60 14.80 14.54
CA VAL A 85 -4.95 16.19 14.20
C VAL A 85 -4.01 17.18 14.89
N ARG A 86 -3.68 16.97 16.17
CA ARG A 86 -2.70 17.81 16.88
C ARG A 86 -1.33 17.74 16.25
N ALA A 87 -0.82 16.53 15.99
CA ALA A 87 0.48 16.35 15.38
C ALA A 87 0.58 16.95 13.98
N LEU A 88 -0.50 16.89 13.19
CA LEU A 88 -0.56 17.53 11.86
C LEU A 88 -0.49 19.06 11.96
N LYS A 89 -1.07 19.68 13.00
CA LYS A 89 -0.96 21.13 13.23
C LYS A 89 0.46 21.58 13.59
N ASP A 90 1.27 20.69 14.13
CA ASP A 90 2.68 20.94 14.46
C ASP A 90 3.62 20.73 13.26
N THR A 91 3.10 20.36 12.09
CA THR A 91 3.87 20.25 10.83
C THR A 91 3.77 21.51 9.98
N ASP A 92 4.56 21.60 8.92
CA ASP A 92 4.48 22.69 7.92
C ASP A 92 3.25 22.58 6.99
N MET A 93 2.33 21.64 7.25
CA MET A 93 1.12 21.46 6.47
C MET A 93 0.15 22.63 6.64
N ILE A 94 -0.37 23.14 5.52
CA ILE A 94 -1.44 24.15 5.53
C ILE A 94 -2.77 23.44 5.75
N MET A 95 -3.24 23.43 7.00
CA MET A 95 -4.49 22.79 7.39
C MET A 95 -5.46 23.79 8.02
N GLU A 96 -6.65 23.87 7.46
CA GLU A 96 -7.72 24.75 7.95
C GLU A 96 -8.92 23.95 8.45
N ILE A 97 -9.51 24.41 9.56
CA ILE A 97 -10.76 23.83 10.07
C ILE A 97 -11.93 24.57 9.44
N SER A 98 -12.75 23.86 8.67
CA SER A 98 -13.95 24.43 8.06
C SER A 98 -15.14 24.32 9.00
N GLU A 99 -15.68 25.47 9.42
CA GLU A 99 -16.90 25.57 10.24
C GLU A 99 -18.19 25.29 9.46
N LYS A 100 -18.11 25.24 8.12
CA LYS A 100 -19.26 24.95 7.26
C LYS A 100 -19.84 23.56 7.57
N ASP A 101 -21.15 23.52 7.80
CA ASP A 101 -21.91 22.29 8.06
C ASP A 101 -23.07 22.14 7.06
N TYR A 102 -23.64 20.94 6.99
CA TYR A 102 -24.77 20.59 6.13
C TYR A 102 -25.91 20.03 7.00
N PRO A 103 -26.71 20.88 7.68
CA PRO A 103 -27.68 20.44 8.68
C PRO A 103 -28.76 19.49 8.15
N HIS A 104 -29.06 19.56 6.84
CA HIS A 104 -30.05 18.70 6.19
C HIS A 104 -29.52 17.32 5.81
N ILE A 105 -28.22 17.07 5.99
CA ILE A 105 -27.55 15.81 5.68
C ILE A 105 -27.11 15.17 6.99
N GLN A 106 -27.60 13.98 7.31
CA GLN A 106 -27.25 13.31 8.56
C GLN A 106 -25.93 12.53 8.48
N ALA A 107 -25.73 11.78 7.40
CA ALA A 107 -24.56 10.92 7.24
C ALA A 107 -23.30 11.76 6.97
N VAL A 108 -22.23 11.52 7.74
CA VAL A 108 -20.94 12.20 7.59
C VAL A 108 -20.37 12.01 6.18
N ASP A 109 -20.44 10.79 5.64
CA ASP A 109 -20.04 10.49 4.26
C ASP A 109 -20.72 11.40 3.24
N ALA A 110 -22.04 11.61 3.38
CA ALA A 110 -22.78 12.48 2.48
C ALA A 110 -22.43 13.96 2.69
N LYS A 111 -22.09 14.38 3.91
CA LYS A 111 -21.55 15.73 4.18
C LYS A 111 -20.18 15.93 3.52
N LEU A 112 -19.31 14.93 3.55
CA LEU A 112 -18.00 14.96 2.87
C LEU A 112 -18.18 15.12 1.35
N ILE A 113 -19.10 14.36 0.75
CA ILE A 113 -19.45 14.46 -0.67
C ILE A 113 -19.94 15.87 -1.02
N GLN A 114 -20.85 16.45 -0.22
CA GLN A 114 -21.33 17.80 -0.47
C GLN A 114 -20.22 18.84 -0.29
N CYS A 115 -19.38 18.68 0.73
CA CYS A 115 -18.22 19.55 0.98
C CYS A 115 -17.24 19.55 -0.18
N ALA A 116 -16.92 18.38 -0.72
CA ALA A 116 -16.02 18.25 -1.86
C ALA A 116 -16.59 18.85 -3.15
N LYS A 117 -17.91 18.79 -3.36
CA LYS A 117 -18.56 19.48 -4.49
C LYS A 117 -18.47 20.99 -4.35
N ASP A 118 -18.76 21.52 -3.16
CA ASP A 118 -18.81 22.96 -2.93
C ASP A 118 -17.42 23.62 -3.02
N LEU A 119 -16.36 22.89 -2.64
CA LEU A 119 -14.99 23.37 -2.67
C LEU A 119 -14.21 22.97 -3.94
N GLU A 120 -14.83 22.21 -4.85
CA GLU A 120 -14.13 21.53 -5.96
C GLU A 120 -12.87 20.78 -5.46
N GLY A 121 -13.01 20.13 -4.30
CA GLY A 121 -11.92 19.48 -3.56
C GLY A 121 -11.78 17.99 -3.86
N ARG A 122 -10.77 17.38 -3.24
CA ARG A 122 -10.50 15.94 -3.28
C ARG A 122 -10.69 15.36 -1.89
N ILE A 123 -11.32 14.19 -1.78
CA ILE A 123 -11.51 13.53 -0.49
C ILE A 123 -10.29 12.67 -0.17
N VAL A 124 -9.71 12.83 1.01
CA VAL A 124 -8.66 11.95 1.56
C VAL A 124 -9.31 11.00 2.54
N THR A 125 -9.31 9.70 2.24
CA THR A 125 -10.00 8.69 3.04
C THR A 125 -9.28 7.34 2.95
N ASN A 126 -9.54 6.45 3.91
CA ASN A 126 -9.18 5.05 3.84
C ASN A 126 -10.40 4.15 3.59
N ASP A 127 -11.61 4.72 3.53
CA ASP A 127 -12.85 3.99 3.35
C ASP A 127 -13.13 3.70 1.87
N PHE A 128 -13.25 2.40 1.56
CA PHE A 128 -13.52 1.92 0.21
C PHE A 128 -14.96 2.21 -0.26
N ASN A 129 -15.94 2.24 0.64
CA ASN A 129 -17.32 2.58 0.31
C ASN A 129 -17.45 4.07 0.02
N LEU A 130 -16.82 4.93 0.82
CA LEU A 130 -16.78 6.37 0.53
C LEU A 130 -16.11 6.64 -0.82
N ASN A 131 -15.04 5.88 -1.15
CA ASN A 131 -14.39 5.97 -2.46
C ASN A 131 -15.39 5.72 -3.62
N LYS A 132 -16.13 4.61 -3.58
CA LYS A 132 -17.15 4.29 -4.59
C LYS A 132 -18.24 5.37 -4.72
N VAL A 133 -18.71 5.88 -3.59
CA VAL A 133 -19.75 6.93 -3.60
C VAL A 133 -19.20 8.23 -4.19
N ALA A 134 -17.96 8.60 -3.87
CA ALA A 134 -17.30 9.78 -4.42
C ALA A 134 -17.07 9.67 -5.93
N GLU A 135 -16.64 8.50 -6.43
CA GLU A 135 -16.47 8.24 -7.86
C GLU A 135 -17.78 8.43 -8.65
N ILE A 136 -18.90 7.90 -8.15
CA ILE A 136 -20.23 8.09 -8.76
C ILE A 136 -20.59 9.58 -8.85
N ASN A 137 -20.11 10.38 -7.92
CA ASN A 137 -20.33 11.82 -7.87
C ASN A 137 -19.26 12.63 -8.63
N ASN A 138 -18.34 11.99 -9.34
CA ASN A 138 -17.20 12.59 -10.03
C ASN A 138 -16.29 13.42 -9.11
N ILE A 139 -16.12 12.98 -7.87
CA ILE A 139 -15.25 13.62 -6.88
C ILE A 139 -13.92 12.84 -6.83
N PRO A 140 -12.76 13.49 -7.05
CA PRO A 140 -11.49 12.81 -6.94
C PRO A 140 -11.22 12.35 -5.51
N VAL A 141 -10.69 11.13 -5.37
CA VAL A 141 -10.35 10.55 -4.06
C VAL A 141 -8.85 10.25 -3.99
N LEU A 142 -8.24 10.58 -2.85
CA LEU A 142 -6.88 10.23 -2.47
C LEU A 142 -6.97 9.16 -1.38
N ASN A 143 -6.94 7.89 -1.79
CA ASN A 143 -7.00 6.77 -0.86
C ASN A 143 -5.60 6.29 -0.48
N ILE A 144 -5.26 6.28 0.81
CA ILE A 144 -3.91 5.87 1.25
C ILE A 144 -3.69 4.38 1.03
N ASN A 145 -4.73 3.54 1.11
CA ASN A 145 -4.58 2.12 0.82
C ASN A 145 -4.26 1.89 -0.67
N ASP A 146 -4.89 2.65 -1.56
CA ASP A 146 -4.61 2.57 -3.00
C ASP A 146 -3.19 3.04 -3.30
N LEU A 147 -2.74 4.13 -2.67
CA LEU A 147 -1.36 4.59 -2.77
C LEU A 147 -0.36 3.56 -2.24
N SER A 148 -0.62 2.99 -1.06
CA SER A 148 0.24 1.95 -0.47
C SER A 148 0.37 0.73 -1.38
N ASN A 149 -0.70 0.36 -2.09
CA ASN A 149 -0.66 -0.71 -3.08
C ASN A 149 0.14 -0.30 -4.35
N ALA A 150 0.02 0.95 -4.79
CA ALA A 150 0.76 1.47 -5.94
C ALA A 150 2.27 1.60 -5.68
N LEU A 151 2.68 1.74 -4.42
CA LEU A 151 4.08 1.82 -4.00
C LEU A 151 4.74 0.44 -3.82
N LYS A 152 3.98 -0.67 -3.93
CA LYS A 152 4.56 -2.01 -3.82
C LYS A 152 5.57 -2.23 -4.95
N PRO A 153 6.75 -2.81 -4.68
CA PRO A 153 7.76 -3.06 -5.70
C PRO A 153 7.19 -3.81 -6.91
N VAL A 154 7.56 -3.38 -8.11
CA VAL A 154 7.18 -4.08 -9.34
C VAL A 154 8.16 -5.21 -9.56
N ILE A 155 7.79 -6.41 -9.12
CA ILE A 155 8.52 -7.65 -9.41
C ILE A 155 8.15 -8.16 -10.80
N LEU A 156 9.13 -8.59 -11.59
CA LEU A 156 8.93 -9.09 -12.95
C LEU A 156 9.27 -10.59 -13.07
N PRO A 157 8.65 -11.34 -14.00
CA PRO A 157 9.11 -12.67 -14.34
C PRO A 157 10.59 -12.67 -14.74
N GLY A 158 11.35 -13.65 -14.24
CA GLY A 158 12.79 -13.76 -14.42
C GLY A 158 13.64 -13.09 -13.34
N GLU A 159 13.05 -12.24 -12.48
CA GLU A 159 13.78 -11.70 -11.34
C GLU A 159 14.02 -12.77 -10.26
N THR A 160 15.15 -12.65 -9.57
CA THR A 160 15.48 -13.53 -8.44
C THR A 160 15.17 -12.83 -7.13
N LEU A 161 14.44 -13.51 -6.25
CA LEU A 161 14.07 -13.08 -4.91
C LEU A 161 14.70 -14.02 -3.89
N THR A 162 15.30 -13.47 -2.84
CA THR A 162 15.78 -14.27 -1.71
C THR A 162 14.75 -14.24 -0.60
N LEU A 163 14.26 -15.40 -0.16
CA LEU A 163 13.26 -15.50 0.91
C LEU A 163 13.33 -16.84 1.65
N THR A 164 12.82 -16.84 2.89
CA THR A 164 12.72 -18.07 3.69
C THR A 164 11.40 -18.77 3.44
N LEU A 165 11.44 -20.07 3.14
CA LEU A 165 10.23 -20.89 2.99
C LEU A 165 9.71 -21.29 4.36
N LEU A 166 8.49 -20.90 4.72
CA LEU A 166 7.96 -21.08 6.06
C LEU A 166 6.95 -22.22 6.18
N LYS A 167 6.20 -22.48 5.10
CA LYS A 167 5.06 -23.44 5.12
C LYS A 167 5.01 -24.24 3.84
N SER A 168 4.39 -25.43 3.89
CA SER A 168 4.03 -26.19 2.70
C SER A 168 2.89 -25.50 1.94
N GLY A 169 2.95 -25.53 0.61
CA GLY A 169 1.90 -25.01 -0.26
C GLY A 169 0.69 -25.93 -0.40
N LYS A 170 -0.23 -25.54 -1.28
CA LYS A 170 -1.48 -26.28 -1.50
C LYS A 170 -1.26 -27.50 -2.39
N GLU A 171 -0.47 -27.34 -3.46
CA GLU A 171 -0.13 -28.44 -4.36
C GLU A 171 1.09 -29.21 -3.83
N PRO A 172 1.20 -30.51 -4.14
CA PRO A 172 2.37 -31.31 -3.77
C PRO A 172 3.67 -30.67 -4.24
N GLY A 173 4.69 -30.67 -3.38
CA GLY A 173 6.01 -30.09 -3.70
C GLY A 173 6.15 -28.60 -3.42
N GLN A 174 5.05 -27.85 -3.25
CA GLN A 174 5.14 -26.41 -3.05
C GLN A 174 5.67 -26.01 -1.66
N GLY A 175 6.51 -24.98 -1.64
CA GLY A 175 6.83 -24.17 -0.47
C GLY A 175 6.15 -22.81 -0.55
N ILE A 176 5.87 -22.20 0.61
CA ILE A 176 5.35 -20.83 0.73
C ILE A 176 6.29 -20.03 1.61
N GLY A 177 6.73 -18.88 1.09
CA GLY A 177 7.36 -17.82 1.86
C GLY A 177 6.63 -16.49 1.66
N TYR A 178 7.16 -15.45 2.30
CA TYR A 178 6.58 -14.11 2.23
C TYR A 178 7.70 -13.10 2.07
N LEU A 179 7.46 -12.06 1.27
CA LEU A 179 8.29 -10.87 1.24
C LEU A 179 8.03 -10.00 2.48
N ASP A 180 8.89 -9.02 2.71
CA ASP A 180 8.79 -8.08 3.84
C ASP A 180 7.47 -7.30 3.85
N ASP A 181 6.87 -7.07 2.68
CA ASP A 181 5.58 -6.40 2.52
C ASP A 181 4.36 -7.33 2.73
N GLY A 182 4.61 -8.59 3.08
CA GLY A 182 3.60 -9.63 3.27
C GLY A 182 3.11 -10.31 1.99
N THR A 183 3.66 -9.97 0.82
CA THR A 183 3.32 -10.64 -0.44
C THR A 183 3.69 -12.12 -0.37
N MET A 184 2.70 -13.00 -0.63
CA MET A 184 2.91 -14.43 -0.58
C MET A 184 3.65 -14.93 -1.83
N VAL A 185 4.73 -15.67 -1.62
CA VAL A 185 5.52 -16.29 -2.69
C VAL A 185 5.34 -17.81 -2.61
N VAL A 186 4.76 -18.39 -3.66
CA VAL A 186 4.58 -19.83 -3.82
C VAL A 186 5.71 -20.35 -4.70
N VAL A 187 6.49 -21.29 -4.16
CA VAL A 187 7.70 -21.81 -4.78
C VAL A 187 7.49 -23.28 -5.15
N GLU A 188 7.58 -23.60 -6.44
CA GLU A 188 7.60 -24.98 -6.93
C GLU A 188 8.83 -25.73 -6.42
N ASP A 189 8.64 -26.99 -6.05
CA ASP A 189 9.64 -27.87 -5.40
C ASP A 189 10.31 -27.28 -4.15
N GLY A 190 9.70 -26.25 -3.54
CA GLY A 190 10.20 -25.59 -2.34
C GLY A 190 10.03 -26.38 -1.03
N ILE A 191 9.19 -27.41 -0.99
CA ILE A 191 8.87 -28.13 0.26
C ILE A 191 10.11 -28.79 0.89
N ALA A 192 11.10 -29.16 0.08
CA ALA A 192 12.34 -29.78 0.56
C ALA A 192 13.28 -28.78 1.25
N ARG A 193 13.07 -27.48 1.05
CA ARG A 193 13.89 -26.38 1.58
C ARG A 193 13.12 -25.52 2.58
N LEU A 194 12.15 -26.12 3.28
CA LEU A 194 11.44 -25.43 4.35
C LEU A 194 12.40 -25.03 5.47
N ARG A 195 12.24 -23.80 5.93
CA ARG A 195 13.05 -23.07 6.92
C ARG A 195 14.43 -22.65 6.44
N ASP A 196 14.77 -22.93 5.19
CA ASP A 196 15.97 -22.41 4.56
C ASP A 196 15.66 -21.09 3.86
N GLU A 197 16.66 -20.22 3.81
CA GLU A 197 16.70 -19.08 2.91
C GLU A 197 17.09 -19.58 1.51
N VAL A 198 16.28 -19.26 0.51
CA VAL A 198 16.46 -19.74 -0.86
C VAL A 198 16.31 -18.60 -1.87
N ASP A 199 17.05 -18.71 -2.97
CA ASP A 199 16.86 -17.87 -4.13
C ASP A 199 15.77 -18.45 -5.03
N VAL A 200 14.82 -17.61 -5.40
CA VAL A 200 13.61 -17.97 -6.14
C VAL A 200 13.54 -17.14 -7.39
N THR A 201 13.54 -17.78 -8.55
CA THR A 201 13.26 -17.12 -9.82
C THR A 201 11.76 -17.00 -10.01
N VAL A 202 11.27 -15.78 -10.20
CA VAL A 202 9.86 -15.48 -10.39
C VAL A 202 9.40 -15.98 -11.77
N THR A 203 8.37 -16.80 -11.80
CA THR A 203 7.78 -17.34 -13.03
C THR A 203 6.55 -16.55 -13.45
N SER A 204 5.69 -16.21 -12.49
CA SER A 204 4.46 -15.47 -12.77
C SER A 204 3.92 -14.78 -11.53
N MET A 205 2.91 -13.92 -11.72
CA MET A 205 2.23 -13.23 -10.64
C MET A 205 0.73 -13.30 -10.85
N LEU A 206 0.01 -13.43 -9.74
CA LEU A 206 -1.44 -13.42 -9.71
C LEU A 206 -1.92 -12.36 -8.73
N GLN A 207 -2.72 -11.42 -9.22
CA GLN A 207 -3.46 -10.51 -8.34
C GLN A 207 -4.78 -11.17 -7.95
N THR A 208 -5.03 -11.30 -6.64
CA THR A 208 -6.29 -11.81 -6.08
C THR A 208 -6.98 -10.75 -5.24
N GLN A 209 -8.23 -10.98 -4.84
CA GLN A 209 -8.95 -10.07 -3.93
C GLN A 209 -8.27 -9.97 -2.55
N ALA A 210 -7.54 -11.01 -2.12
CA ALA A 210 -6.82 -11.03 -0.85
C ALA A 210 -5.41 -10.41 -0.94
N GLY A 211 -4.95 -10.05 -2.13
CA GLY A 211 -3.63 -9.46 -2.36
C GLY A 211 -2.89 -10.05 -3.54
N ARG A 212 -1.62 -9.69 -3.65
CA ARG A 212 -0.69 -10.17 -4.69
C ARG A 212 -0.09 -11.50 -4.26
N MET A 213 -0.02 -12.44 -5.20
CA MET A 213 0.67 -13.70 -5.06
C MET A 213 1.73 -13.81 -6.15
N ILE A 214 2.92 -14.24 -5.78
CA ILE A 214 4.04 -14.46 -6.70
C ILE A 214 4.27 -15.95 -6.78
N PHE A 215 4.47 -16.45 -7.99
CA PHE A 215 4.88 -17.82 -8.24
C PHE A 215 6.31 -17.82 -8.71
N GLY A 216 7.08 -18.77 -8.22
CA GLY A 216 8.47 -18.94 -8.61
C GLY A 216 8.93 -20.37 -8.44
N ARG A 217 10.18 -20.59 -8.77
CA ARG A 217 10.90 -21.86 -8.59
C ARG A 217 12.26 -21.57 -8.00
N LEU A 218 12.88 -22.56 -7.38
CA LEU A 218 14.24 -22.42 -6.86
C LEU A 218 15.20 -22.03 -7.99
N ALA A 219 16.02 -21.00 -7.81
CA ALA A 219 16.97 -20.53 -8.81
C ALA A 219 17.98 -21.62 -9.20
N ASP A 220 18.31 -22.50 -8.25
CA ASP A 220 19.19 -23.67 -8.45
C ASP A 220 18.57 -24.76 -9.34
N SER A 221 17.31 -24.62 -9.76
CA SER A 221 16.60 -25.63 -10.56
C SER A 221 16.78 -25.48 -12.08
N GLU A 222 17.45 -24.43 -12.58
CA GLU A 222 17.84 -24.34 -14.00
C GLU A 222 19.35 -24.20 -14.23
N GLU A 223 19.89 -25.24 -14.89
CA GLU A 223 21.15 -25.30 -15.63
C GLU A 223 22.46 -25.16 -14.84
N ALA A 224 22.90 -26.28 -14.24
CA ALA A 224 24.32 -26.60 -14.35
C ALA A 224 24.69 -26.61 -15.85
N PRO A 225 25.70 -25.86 -16.31
CA PRO A 225 26.01 -25.78 -17.73
C PRO A 225 26.32 -27.17 -18.27
N ARG A 226 25.60 -27.60 -19.32
CA ARG A 226 25.83 -28.87 -20.04
C ARG A 226 27.28 -29.12 -20.46
N ARG A 227 28.14 -28.09 -20.44
CA ARG A 227 29.57 -28.17 -20.75
C ARG A 227 30.36 -29.05 -19.79
N GLU A 228 29.96 -29.16 -18.51
CA GLU A 228 30.73 -29.98 -17.54
C GLU A 228 30.45 -31.48 -17.68
N ARG A 229 29.27 -31.87 -18.17
CA ARG A 229 28.95 -33.29 -18.41
C ARG A 229 29.62 -33.82 -19.68
N GLU A 230 29.80 -32.97 -20.69
CA GLU A 230 30.53 -33.35 -21.92
C GLU A 230 32.04 -33.46 -21.66
N SER A 231 32.63 -32.62 -20.80
CA SER A 231 34.04 -32.76 -20.40
C SER A 231 34.29 -34.00 -19.54
N GLU A 232 33.40 -34.31 -18.59
CA GLU A 232 33.56 -35.50 -17.74
C GLU A 232 33.35 -36.82 -18.51
N GLU A 233 32.45 -36.85 -19.49
CA GLU A 233 32.24 -38.03 -20.34
C GLU A 233 33.37 -38.19 -21.38
N SER A 234 33.94 -37.08 -21.88
CA SER A 234 35.14 -37.07 -22.71
C SER A 234 36.36 -37.58 -21.95
N ASP A 235 36.59 -37.09 -20.73
CA ASP A 235 37.74 -37.46 -19.89
C ASP A 235 37.66 -38.91 -19.40
N ARG A 236 36.44 -39.42 -19.13
CA ARG A 236 36.21 -40.85 -18.84
C ARG A 236 36.47 -41.73 -20.05
N LYS A 237 36.05 -41.32 -21.26
CA LYS A 237 36.30 -42.08 -22.50
C LYS A 237 37.78 -42.07 -22.91
N GLU A 238 38.50 -40.97 -22.66
CA GLU A 238 39.95 -40.90 -22.92
C GLU A 238 40.76 -41.74 -21.92
N SER A 239 40.37 -41.70 -20.63
CA SER A 239 41.00 -42.51 -19.59
C SER A 239 40.78 -44.01 -19.82
N ALA A 240 39.59 -44.42 -20.24
CA ALA A 240 39.29 -45.82 -20.57
C ALA A 240 40.09 -46.31 -21.80
N ARG A 241 40.31 -45.47 -22.81
CA ARG A 241 41.13 -45.81 -23.98
C ARG A 241 42.61 -45.98 -23.65
N LYS A 242 43.17 -45.13 -22.79
CA LYS A 242 44.57 -45.24 -22.34
C LYS A 242 44.85 -46.52 -21.56
N VAL A 243 43.89 -47.01 -20.75
CA VAL A 243 44.06 -48.26 -19.99
C VAL A 243 44.11 -49.47 -20.93
N VAL A 244 43.25 -49.52 -21.96
CA VAL A 244 43.21 -50.61 -22.93
C VAL A 244 44.49 -50.67 -23.79
N ASP A 245 45.03 -49.52 -24.21
CA ASP A 245 46.29 -49.45 -24.97
C ASP A 245 47.52 -49.86 -24.15
N LEU A 246 47.50 -49.66 -22.82
CA LEU A 246 48.57 -50.07 -21.91
C LEU A 246 48.58 -51.58 -21.65
N GLU A 247 47.42 -52.24 -21.69
CA GLU A 247 47.32 -53.70 -21.56
C GLU A 247 47.72 -54.43 -22.85
N LEU A 248 47.47 -53.85 -24.03
CA LEU A 248 47.86 -54.43 -25.32
C LEU A 248 49.38 -54.38 -25.58
N LYS A 249 50.10 -53.43 -24.98
CA LYS A 249 51.58 -53.34 -25.09
C LYS A 249 52.36 -54.24 -24.12
N LYS A 250 51.66 -54.99 -23.24
CA LYS A 250 52.27 -55.93 -22.27
C LYS A 250 52.13 -57.41 -22.67
N LYS A 251 51.67 -57.71 -23.89
CA LYS A 251 51.74 -59.02 -24.52
C LYS A 251 52.71 -58.98 -25.69
#